data_AF-N2AAR4-F1
#
_entry.id   AF-N2AAR4-F1
#
_cell.length_a   1.000
_cell.length_b   1.000
_cell.length_c   1.000
_cell.angle_alpha   90.00
_cell.angle_beta   90.00
_cell.angle_gamma   90.00
#
_symmetry.space_group_name_H-M   'P 1'
#
loop_
_entity.id
_entity.type
_entity.pdbx_description
1 polymer ?
#
loop_
_entity_poly.entity_id
_entity_poly.type
_entity_poly.pdbx_seq_one_letter_code
_entity_poly.pdbx_strand_id
1 'polypeptide(L)'
;MGEYSEECLLTFLEKQSQLFDEPVAGTMEEAEAFLEDCMAVVVDTLDDVKEYLEENGIDVSSMGKDEIEEASEVFSLPNGQYLIVEG
;
A
#
# COMPACT_ATOMS: atom_id res chain seq x y z
N MET A 1 17.56 9.93 -1.82
CA MET A 1 16.96 8.78 -2.51
C MET A 1 15.78 8.47 -1.62
N GLY A 2 14.58 8.80 -2.08
CA GLY A 2 13.36 8.65 -1.28
C GLY A 2 13.14 7.19 -0.89
N GLU A 3 12.41 6.96 0.19
CA GLU A 3 12.07 5.59 0.62
C GLU A 3 11.16 4.89 -0.41
N TYR A 4 10.37 5.68 -1.14
CA TYR A 4 9.47 5.21 -2.19
C TYR A 4 9.95 5.61 -3.59
N SER A 5 9.67 4.75 -4.58
CA SER A 5 9.92 5.07 -5.98
C SER A 5 8.88 6.07 -6.50
N GLU A 6 9.22 6.80 -7.56
CA GLU A 6 8.27 7.70 -8.25
C GLU A 6 7.00 6.97 -8.70
N GLU A 7 7.15 5.75 -9.22
CA GLU A 7 6.02 4.89 -9.62
C GLU A 7 5.13 4.50 -8.43
N CYS A 8 5.72 4.27 -7.25
CA CYS A 8 4.99 3.98 -6.02
C CYS A 8 4.14 5.18 -5.60
N LEU A 9 4.75 6.37 -5.52
CA LEU A 9 4.08 7.61 -5.14
C LEU A 9 2.95 7.97 -6.12
N LEU A 10 3.19 7.84 -7.42
CA LEU A 10 2.18 8.07 -8.44
C LEU A 10 1.02 7.07 -8.32
N THR A 11 1.31 5.79 -8.10
CA THR A 11 0.27 4.76 -7.92
C THR A 11 -0.59 5.08 -6.70
N PHE A 12 0.02 5.47 -5.58
CA PHE A 12 -0.72 5.89 -4.39
C PHE A 12 -1.59 7.12 -4.68
N LEU A 13 -1.06 8.17 -5.29
CA LEU A 13 -1.82 9.38 -5.62
C LEU A 13 -3.04 9.10 -6.51
N GLU A 14 -2.89 8.22 -7.50
CA GLU A 14 -3.97 7.85 -8.42
C GLU A 14 -5.03 6.96 -7.75
N LYS A 15 -4.60 6.07 -6.85
CA LYS A 15 -5.47 5.05 -6.26
C LYS A 15 -5.88 5.32 -4.82
N GLN A 16 -5.42 6.38 -4.16
CA GLN A 16 -5.70 6.68 -2.75
C GLN A 16 -7.20 6.64 -2.40
N SER A 17 -8.07 6.92 -3.37
CA SER A 17 -9.53 6.80 -3.23
C SER A 17 -10.06 5.38 -2.95
N GLN A 18 -9.23 4.35 -3.11
CA GLN A 18 -9.58 2.97 -2.74
C GLN A 18 -9.55 2.76 -1.21
N LEU A 19 -8.77 3.58 -0.50
CA LEU A 19 -8.57 3.49 0.96
C LEU A 19 -9.21 4.69 1.68
N PHE A 20 -9.12 5.89 1.11
CA PHE A 20 -9.60 7.14 1.73
C PHE A 20 -10.75 7.76 0.92
N ASP A 21 -11.79 8.25 1.61
CA ASP A 21 -12.92 8.93 0.95
C ASP A 21 -12.53 10.28 0.31
N GLU A 22 -11.48 10.92 0.82
CA GLU A 22 -10.94 12.20 0.33
C GLU A 22 -9.44 12.08 0.07
N PRO A 23 -8.88 12.82 -0.91
CA PRO A 23 -7.45 12.76 -1.19
C PRO A 23 -6.64 13.28 0.00
N VAL A 24 -5.82 12.41 0.57
CA VAL A 24 -4.88 12.70 1.66
C VAL A 24 -3.60 13.39 1.17
N ALA A 25 -3.27 13.21 -0.12
CA ALA A 25 -2.14 13.85 -0.78
C ALA A 25 -2.48 14.35 -2.19
N GLY A 26 -1.94 15.49 -2.59
CA GLY A 26 -2.11 16.08 -3.92
C GLY A 26 -0.83 16.15 -4.75
N THR A 27 0.33 15.92 -4.15
CA THR A 27 1.64 15.96 -4.82
C THR A 27 2.52 14.79 -4.40
N MET A 28 3.59 14.51 -5.16
CA MET A 28 4.53 13.42 -4.82
C MET A 28 5.20 13.64 -3.45
N GLU A 29 5.55 14.89 -3.13
CA GLU A 29 6.14 15.24 -1.83
C GLU A 29 5.16 15.01 -0.66
N GLU A 30 3.88 15.37 -0.85
CA GLU A 30 2.83 15.10 0.14
C GLU A 30 2.54 13.60 0.27
N ALA A 31 2.54 12.86 -0.83
CA ALA A 31 2.36 11.41 -0.81
C ALA A 31 3.53 10.72 -0.09
N GLU A 32 4.76 11.13 -0.37
CA GLU A 32 5.96 10.60 0.32
C GLU A 32 5.86 10.84 1.82
N ALA A 33 5.58 12.08 2.24
CA ALA A 33 5.41 12.42 3.66
C ALA A 33 4.27 11.64 4.32
N PHE A 34 3.13 11.48 3.62
CA PHE A 34 1.99 10.72 4.13
C PHE A 34 2.34 9.24 4.32
N LEU A 35 2.98 8.62 3.33
CA LEU A 35 3.37 7.22 3.38
C LEU A 35 4.42 6.97 4.48
N GLU A 36 5.38 7.88 4.66
CA GLU A 36 6.34 7.84 5.77
C GLU A 36 5.64 7.94 7.13
N ASP A 37 4.69 8.86 7.28
CA ASP A 37 3.91 9.04 8.52
C ASP A 37 3.01 7.82 8.82
N CYS A 38 2.44 7.20 7.78
CA CYS A 38 1.66 5.97 7.86
C CYS A 38 2.50 4.70 7.98
N MET A 39 3.84 4.81 7.98
CA MET A 39 4.77 3.67 8.00
C MET A 39 4.47 2.65 6.90
N ALA A 40 4.08 3.12 5.71
CA ALA A 40 3.69 2.28 4.60
C ALA A 40 4.88 1.45 4.10
N VAL A 41 4.64 0.20 3.73
CA VAL A 41 5.71 -0.74 3.36
C VAL A 41 5.53 -1.22 1.93
N VAL A 42 6.64 -1.32 1.20
CA VAL A 42 6.67 -1.95 -0.13
C VAL A 42 7.25 -3.35 -0.01
N VAL A 43 6.52 -4.34 -0.52
CA VAL A 43 6.91 -5.75 -0.51
C VAL A 43 6.88 -6.36 -1.91
N ASP A 44 7.59 -7.47 -2.10
CA ASP A 44 7.80 -8.05 -3.43
C ASP A 44 6.68 -9.02 -3.85
N THR A 45 6.01 -9.66 -2.89
CA THR A 45 5.03 -10.72 -3.18
C THR A 45 3.78 -10.63 -2.32
N LEU A 46 2.67 -11.24 -2.78
CA LEU A 46 1.45 -11.37 -1.98
C LEU A 46 1.64 -12.22 -0.71
N ASP A 47 2.63 -13.10 -0.69
CA ASP A 47 2.97 -13.85 0.53
C ASP A 47 3.55 -12.90 1.59
N ASP A 48 4.41 -11.95 1.19
CA ASP A 48 4.93 -10.92 2.08
C ASP A 48 3.82 -9.95 2.54
N VAL A 49 2.88 -9.61 1.66
CA VAL A 49 1.69 -8.82 2.04
C VAL A 49 0.91 -9.55 3.13
N LYS A 50 0.67 -10.84 2.94
CA LYS A 50 -0.04 -11.66 3.91
C LYS A 50 0.69 -11.68 5.26
N GLU A 51 2.00 -11.94 5.25
CA GLU A 51 2.81 -11.94 6.47
C GLU A 51 2.74 -10.59 7.20
N TYR A 52 2.86 -9.48 6.48
CA TYR A 52 2.75 -8.14 7.06
C TYR A 52 1.38 -7.89 7.71
N LEU A 53 0.29 -8.28 7.05
CA LEU A 53 -1.07 -8.11 7.60
C LEU A 53 -1.28 -9.00 8.85
N GLU A 54 -0.79 -10.24 8.85
CA GLU A 54 -0.86 -11.13 10.02
C GLU A 54 -0.02 -10.58 11.19
N GLU A 55 1.17 -10.03 10.93
CA GLU A 55 2.03 -9.40 11.94
C GLU A 55 1.37 -8.16 12.57
N ASN A 56 0.62 -7.39 11.78
CA ASN A 56 -0.16 -6.24 12.25
C ASN A 56 -1.53 -6.63 12.86
N GLY A 57 -1.80 -7.94 13.02
CA GLY A 57 -2.97 -8.45 13.73
C GLY A 57 -4.25 -8.51 12.89
N ILE A 58 -4.15 -8.39 11.56
CA ILE A 58 -5.24 -8.58 10.62
C ILE A 58 -5.37 -10.08 10.32
N ASP A 59 -6.56 -10.64 10.55
CA ASP A 59 -6.80 -12.07 10.31
C ASP A 59 -7.02 -12.38 8.82
N VAL A 60 -5.91 -12.50 8.09
CA VAL A 60 -5.89 -12.89 6.67
C VAL A 60 -5.63 -14.40 6.48
N SER A 61 -5.66 -15.17 7.57
CA SER A 61 -5.33 -16.60 7.56
C SER A 61 -6.25 -17.41 6.64
N SER A 62 -7.52 -17.00 6.55
CA SER A 62 -8.56 -17.62 5.73
C SER A 62 -8.77 -16.95 4.37
N MET A 63 -8.12 -15.81 4.11
CA MET A 63 -8.26 -15.08 2.86
C MET A 63 -7.43 -15.71 1.74
N GLY A 64 -8.02 -15.76 0.55
CA GLY A 64 -7.29 -16.11 -0.68
C GLY A 64 -6.31 -15.01 -1.09
N LYS A 65 -5.30 -15.36 -1.89
CA LYS A 65 -4.35 -14.36 -2.43
C LYS A 65 -5.05 -13.26 -3.22
N ASP A 66 -6.05 -13.64 -4.03
CA ASP A 66 -6.85 -12.69 -4.81
C ASP A 66 -7.63 -11.74 -3.90
N GLU A 67 -8.19 -12.23 -2.78
CA GLU A 67 -8.90 -11.38 -1.81
C GLU A 67 -7.96 -10.42 -1.07
N ILE A 68 -6.72 -10.85 -0.80
CA ILE A 68 -5.68 -9.99 -0.19
C ILE A 68 -5.24 -8.92 -1.19
N GLU A 69 -5.06 -9.28 -2.47
CA GLU A 69 -4.69 -8.32 -3.51
C GLU A 69 -5.79 -7.27 -3.75
N GLU A 70 -7.05 -7.64 -3.56
CA GLU A 70 -8.22 -6.76 -3.68
C GLU A 70 -8.48 -5.90 -2.41
N ALA A 71 -7.67 -6.06 -1.35
CA ALA A 71 -7.83 -5.26 -0.13
C ALA A 71 -7.53 -3.77 -0.39
N SER A 72 -8.32 -2.89 0.23
CA SER A 72 -8.18 -1.43 0.08
C SER A 72 -6.81 -0.92 0.51
N GLU A 73 -6.20 -1.56 1.51
CA GLU A 73 -4.88 -1.26 2.06
C GLU A 73 -3.73 -1.68 1.14
N VAL A 74 -4.01 -2.50 0.10
CA VAL A 74 -3.01 -3.11 -0.78
C VAL A 74 -3.04 -2.46 -2.16
N PHE A 75 -1.90 -1.89 -2.57
CA PHE A 75 -1.74 -1.18 -3.83
C PHE A 75 -0.77 -1.94 -4.73
N SER A 76 -1.28 -2.61 -5.77
CA SER A 76 -0.44 -3.26 -6.77
C SER A 76 0.33 -2.21 -7.59
N LEU A 77 1.66 -2.32 -7.56
CA LEU A 77 2.59 -1.43 -8.26
C LEU A 77 2.91 -1.98 -9.66
N PRO A 78 3.20 -1.10 -10.65
CA PRO A 78 3.46 -1.52 -12.04
C PRO A 78 4.72 -2.38 -12.20
N ASN A 79 5.64 -2.33 -11.24
CA ASN A 79 6.84 -3.14 -11.21
C ASN A 79 6.62 -4.55 -10.64
N GLY A 80 5.39 -4.90 -10.24
CA GLY A 80 5.01 -6.19 -9.67
C GLY A 80 5.15 -6.30 -8.15
N GLN A 81 5.57 -5.22 -7.48
CA GLN A 81 5.57 -5.11 -6.02
C GLN A 81 4.20 -4.63 -5.51
N TYR A 82 4.05 -4.60 -4.19
CA TYR A 82 2.83 -4.16 -3.51
C TYR A 82 3.18 -3.13 -2.45
N LEU A 83 2.46 -2.02 -2.42
CA LEU A 83 2.49 -1.04 -1.34
C LEU A 83 1.35 -1.34 -0.37
N ILE A 84 1.65 -1.41 0.92
CA ILE A 84 0.68 -1.62 1.99
C ILE A 84 0.57 -0.34 2.80
N VAL A 85 -0.64 0.21 2.92
CA VAL A 85 -0.92 1.46 3.63
C VAL A 85 -2.01 1.22 4.66
N GLU A 86 -1.74 1.56 5.92
CA GLU A 86 -2.75 1.54 6.97
C GLU A 86 -3.71 2.74 6.83
N GLY A 87 -5.02 2.48 6.87
CA GLY A 87 -6.10 3.46 6.75
C GLY A 87 -6.61 4.02 8.07
#